data_AF-A0A662KQ70-F1
#
_entry.id   AF-A0A662KQ70-F1
#
_cell.length_a   1.000
_cell.length_b   1.000
_cell.length_c   1.000
_cell.angle_alpha   90.00
_cell.angle_beta   90.00
_cell.angle_gamma   90.00
#
_symmetry.space_group_name_H-M   'P 1'
#
loop_
_entity.id
_entity.type
_entity.pdbx_description
1 polymer ?
#
loop_
_entity_poly.entity_id
_entity_poly.type
_entity_poly.pdbx_seq_one_letter_code
_entity_poly.pdbx_strand_id
1 'polypeptide(L)'
;MEIEIETRKENKLLEREEIHFRVKYEGATPSRKKIREQLKGMGINGFIVIDYVKPLFGVREAKAYAKVYQSEQKALRVEPEYIIKRNIGGKEEKEEKKEKKEEKEEVKNE
;
A
#
# COMPACT_ATOMS: atom_id res chain seq x y z
N MET A 1 -9.52 7.40 17.28
CA MET A 1 -9.02 6.26 16.48
C MET A 1 -7.68 5.92 17.04
N GLU A 2 -7.49 4.66 17.39
CA GLU A 2 -6.29 4.15 18.02
C GLU A 2 -5.77 2.98 17.17
N ILE A 3 -4.47 2.90 16.97
CA ILE A 3 -3.82 1.83 16.22
C ILE A 3 -2.98 1.01 17.19
N GLU A 4 -3.25 -0.28 17.26
CA GLU A 4 -2.47 -1.24 18.02
C GLU A 4 -1.68 -2.11 17.04
N ILE A 5 -0.35 -2.06 17.10
CA ILE A 5 0.51 -2.91 16.25
C ILE A 5 0.63 -4.28 16.91
N GLU A 6 0.14 -5.32 16.23
CA GLU A 6 0.24 -6.71 16.72
C GLU A 6 1.58 -7.32 16.35
N THR A 7 2.06 -7.09 15.12
CA THR A 7 3.27 -7.71 14.63
C THR A 7 3.94 -6.81 13.61
N ARG A 8 5.26 -6.65 13.77
CA ARG A 8 6.13 -5.92 12.85
C ARG A 8 7.24 -6.87 12.41
N LYS A 9 7.32 -7.16 11.12
CA LYS A 9 8.31 -8.07 10.56
C LYS A 9 9.03 -7.41 9.40
N GLU A 10 10.35 -7.31 9.50
CA GLU A 10 11.19 -6.85 8.41
C GLU A 10 11.45 -8.01 7.43
N ASN A 11 11.16 -7.80 6.15
CA ASN A 11 11.43 -8.75 5.09
C ASN A 11 12.56 -8.21 4.20
N LYS A 12 13.79 -8.66 4.48
CA LYS A 12 15.01 -8.21 3.79
C LYS A 12 15.04 -8.57 2.31
N LEU A 13 14.39 -9.67 1.89
CA LEU A 13 14.37 -10.11 0.49
C LEU A 13 13.60 -9.15 -0.41
N LEU A 14 12.52 -8.57 0.11
CA LEU A 14 11.66 -7.63 -0.61
C LEU A 14 11.85 -6.19 -0.15
N GLU A 15 12.83 -5.96 0.72
CA GLU A 15 13.13 -4.66 1.36
C GLU A 15 11.87 -3.94 1.86
N ARG A 16 10.95 -4.73 2.44
CA ARG A 16 9.66 -4.27 2.92
C ARG A 16 9.47 -4.63 4.37
N GLU A 17 8.72 -3.81 5.06
CA GLU A 17 8.30 -4.08 6.41
C GLU A 17 6.80 -4.40 6.44
N GLU A 18 6.47 -5.55 7.01
CA GLU A 18 5.12 -6.08 7.11
C GLU A 18 4.57 -5.76 8.49
N ILE A 19 3.50 -4.97 8.52
CA ILE A 19 2.91 -4.46 9.76
C ILE A 19 1.46 -4.95 9.82
N HIS A 20 1.19 -5.81 10.79
CA HIS A 20 -0.16 -6.22 11.17
C HIS A 20 -0.60 -5.39 12.35
N PHE A 21 -1.75 -4.71 12.21
CA PHE A 21 -2.25 -3.83 13.25
C PHE A 21 -3.77 -3.87 13.32
N ARG A 22 -4.29 -3.57 14.50
CA ARG A 22 -5.71 -3.32 14.74
C ARG A 22 -5.97 -1.84 14.81
N VAL A 23 -7.11 -1.45 14.27
CA VAL A 23 -7.60 -0.08 14.30
C VAL A 23 -8.88 -0.05 15.13
N LYS A 24 -8.84 0.59 16.28
CA LYS A 24 -10.02 0.90 17.09
C LYS A 24 -10.54 2.26 16.69
N TYR A 25 -11.82 2.38 16.36
CA TYR A 25 -12.42 3.64 15.91
C TYR A 25 -13.80 3.83 16.48
N GLU A 26 -14.16 5.07 16.82
CA GLU A 26 -15.51 5.38 17.26
C GLU A 26 -16.32 5.87 16.05
N GLY A 27 -17.27 5.06 15.59
CA GLY A 27 -18.15 5.38 14.46
C GLY A 27 -17.78 4.66 13.16
N ALA A 28 -17.59 5.42 12.08
CA ALA A 28 -17.35 4.87 10.74
C ALA A 28 -15.96 4.26 10.58
N THR A 29 -15.84 3.24 9.72
CA THR A 29 -14.55 2.64 9.37
C THR A 29 -13.62 3.69 8.76
N PRO A 30 -12.42 3.89 9.32
CA PRO A 30 -11.52 4.94 8.86
C PRO A 30 -11.04 4.66 7.44
N SER A 31 -11.00 5.72 6.63
CA SER A 31 -10.45 5.68 5.28
C SER A 31 -8.96 5.35 5.32
N ARG A 32 -8.49 4.63 4.30
CA ARG A 32 -7.08 4.24 4.13
C ARG A 32 -6.11 5.42 4.23
N LYS A 33 -6.49 6.59 3.71
CA LYS A 33 -5.69 7.83 3.82
C LYS A 33 -5.43 8.22 5.29
N LYS A 34 -6.47 8.19 6.12
CA LYS A 34 -6.39 8.54 7.55
C LYS A 34 -5.54 7.53 8.33
N ILE A 35 -5.66 6.25 8.01
CA ILE A 35 -4.80 5.19 8.56
C ILE A 35 -3.33 5.44 8.20
N ARG A 36 -3.05 5.80 6.94
CA ARG A 36 -1.70 6.12 6.49
C ARG A 36 -1.09 7.31 7.22
N GLU A 37 -1.86 8.39 7.40
CA GLU A 37 -1.41 9.58 8.13
C GLU A 37 -1.06 9.26 9.59
N GLN A 38 -1.89 8.45 10.26
CA GLN A 38 -1.61 8.00 11.63
C GLN A 38 -0.36 7.12 11.71
N LEU A 39 -0.17 6.18 10.78
CA LEU A 39 1.05 5.36 10.72
C LEU A 39 2.30 6.23 10.53
N LYS A 40 2.24 7.27 9.68
CA LYS A 40 3.33 8.25 9.55
C LYS A 40 3.58 9.00 10.87
N GLY A 41 2.53 9.40 11.58
CA GLY A 41 2.62 10.03 12.90
C GLY A 41 3.29 9.15 13.95
N MET A 42 3.20 7.83 13.82
CA MET A 42 3.89 6.85 14.68
C MET A 42 5.38 6.66 14.33
N GLY A 43 5.91 7.40 13.34
CA GLY A 43 7.30 7.29 12.91
C GLY A 43 7.56 6.20 11.85
N ILE A 44 6.50 5.61 11.28
CA ILE A 44 6.62 4.72 10.13
C ILE A 44 6.80 5.60 8.89
N ASN A 45 8.06 5.89 8.59
CA ASN A 45 8.46 6.72 7.46
C ASN A 45 8.73 5.84 6.24
N GLY A 46 8.12 6.20 5.10
CA GLY A 46 8.28 5.47 3.85
C GLY A 46 7.03 5.49 2.98
N PHE A 47 7.05 4.67 1.93
CA PHE A 47 5.91 4.43 1.06
C PHE A 47 5.03 3.31 1.65
N ILE A 48 3.89 3.71 2.22
CA ILE A 48 2.98 2.80 2.94
C ILE A 48 1.85 2.36 2.01
N VAL A 49 1.80 1.05 1.77
CA VAL A 49 0.77 0.36 1.00
C VAL A 49 -0.13 -0.39 1.96
N ILE A 50 -1.40 0.01 2.04
CA ILE A 50 -2.41 -0.73 2.81
C ILE A 50 -2.99 -1.79 1.89
N ASP A 51 -2.83 -3.06 2.25
CA ASP A 51 -3.31 -4.20 1.46
C ASP A 51 -4.82 -4.39 1.70
N TYR A 52 -5.20 -4.60 2.97
CA TYR A 52 -6.59 -4.71 3.37
C TYR A 52 -6.87 -4.05 4.72
N VAL A 53 -8.12 -3.66 4.88
CA VAL A 53 -8.72 -3.22 6.14
C VAL A 53 -10.00 -4.03 6.28
N LYS A 54 -10.03 -4.97 7.21
CA LYS A 54 -11.15 -5.87 7.47
C LYS A 54 -11.80 -5.49 8.80
N PRO A 55 -12.94 -4.78 8.79
CA PRO A 55 -13.69 -4.54 10.02
C PRO A 55 -14.16 -5.86 10.62
N LEU A 56 -14.06 -5.98 11.94
CA LEU A 56 -14.56 -7.12 12.69
C LEU A 56 -16.06 -6.92 12.95
N PHE A 57 -16.85 -7.97 12.76
CA PHE A 57 -18.29 -7.90 12.95
C PHE A 57 -18.63 -7.73 14.44
N GLY A 58 -19.57 -6.82 14.74
CA GLY A 58 -20.08 -6.60 16.10
C GLY A 58 -19.17 -5.79 17.02
N VAL A 59 -17.95 -5.45 16.60
CA VAL A 59 -17.02 -4.62 17.37
C VAL A 59 -16.55 -3.44 16.53
N ARG A 60 -16.16 -2.35 17.21
CA ARG A 60 -15.66 -1.14 16.54
C ARG A 60 -14.15 -1.22 16.29
N GLU A 61 -13.74 -2.36 15.74
CA GLU A 61 -12.34 -2.67 15.47
C GLU A 61 -12.18 -3.17 14.04
N ALA A 62 -11.03 -2.90 13.42
CA ALA A 62 -10.65 -3.48 12.14
C ALA A 62 -9.25 -4.08 12.21
N LYS A 63 -9.09 -5.27 11.63
CA LYS A 63 -7.77 -5.84 11.35
C LYS A 63 -7.25 -5.29 10.04
N ALA A 64 -6.05 -4.76 10.06
CA ALA A 64 -5.43 -4.16 8.89
C ALA A 64 -4.02 -4.70 8.68
N TYR A 65 -3.61 -4.71 7.42
CA TYR A 65 -2.29 -5.11 7.00
C TYR A 65 -1.68 -4.03 6.10
N ALA A 66 -0.50 -3.56 6.49
CA ALA A 66 0.27 -2.59 5.72
C ALA A 66 1.67 -3.13 5.42
N LYS A 67 2.15 -2.74 4.23
CA LYS A 67 3.50 -2.96 3.76
C LYS A 67 4.18 -1.60 3.65
N VAL A 68 5.36 -1.47 4.23
CA VAL A 68 6.13 -0.23 4.23
C VAL A 68 7.39 -0.46 3.41
N TYR A 69 7.61 0.41 2.44
CA TYR A 69 8.79 0.40 1.59
C TYR A 69 9.62 1.65 1.86
N GLN A 70 10.93 1.54 1.69
CA GLN A 70 11.83 2.70 1.80
C GLN A 70 11.57 3.76 0.72
N SER A 71 11.13 3.34 -0.47
CA SER A 71 10.89 4.23 -1.62
C SER A 71 9.75 3.72 -2.50
N GLU A 72 9.08 4.64 -3.21
CA GLU A 72 8.02 4.35 -4.19
C GLU A 72 8.51 3.46 -5.32
N GLN A 73 9.74 3.64 -5.80
CA GLN A 73 10.35 2.81 -6.85
C GLN A 73 10.53 1.34 -6.43
N LYS A 74 10.73 1.07 -5.13
CA LYS A 74 10.78 -0.31 -4.62
C LYS A 74 9.38 -0.91 -4.56
N ALA A 75 8.38 -0.11 -4.18
CA ALA A 75 7.00 -0.55 -4.19
C ALA A 75 6.49 -0.86 -5.60
N LEU A 76 6.82 -0.03 -6.60
CA LEU A 76 6.50 -0.24 -8.02
C LEU A 76 7.06 -1.54 -8.61
N ARG A 77 8.27 -1.92 -8.20
CA ARG A 77 8.91 -3.17 -8.67
C ARG A 77 8.33 -4.43 -8.03
N VAL A 78 7.84 -4.35 -6.80
CA VAL A 78 7.42 -5.51 -6.00
C VAL A 78 5.90 -5.71 -6.01
N GLU A 79 5.14 -4.62 -5.91
CA GLU A 79 3.68 -4.69 -5.86
C GLU A 79 3.08 -4.55 -7.26
N PRO A 80 1.99 -5.27 -7.54
CA PRO A 80 1.35 -5.18 -8.84
C PRO A 80 0.66 -3.82 -9.03
N GLU A 81 0.65 -3.33 -10.27
CA GLU A 81 0.16 -2.00 -10.66
C GLU A 81 -1.24 -1.66 -10.11
N TYR A 82 -2.14 -2.64 -10.00
CA TYR A 82 -3.50 -2.43 -9.49
C TYR A 82 -3.55 -2.08 -7.99
N ILE A 83 -2.61 -2.58 -7.18
CA ILE A 83 -2.50 -2.25 -5.75
C ILE A 83 -2.06 -0.80 -5.60
N ILE A 84 -1.11 -0.37 -6.43
CA ILE A 84 -0.55 0.98 -6.43
C ILE A 84 -1.61 1.99 -6.86
N LYS A 85 -2.31 1.73 -7.96
CA LYS A 85 -3.42 2.56 -8.45
C LYS A 85 -4.51 2.74 -7.39
N ARG A 86 -4.83 1.69 -6.63
CA ARG A 86 -5.83 1.71 -5.55
C ARG A 86 -5.36 2.43 -4.28
N ASN A 87 -4.04 2.50 -4.03
CA ASN A 87 -3.48 3.16 -2.85
C ASN A 87 -3.11 4.63 -3.09
N ILE A 88 -2.59 4.99 -4.28
CA ILE A 88 -2.19 6.36 -4.63
C ILE A 88 -3.39 7.16 -5.14
N GLY A 89 -4.38 6.51 -5.76
CA GLY A 89 -5.48 7.20 -6.42
C GLY A 89 -5.06 7.68 -7.81
N GLY A 90 -4.96 6.72 -8.73
CA GLY A 90 -5.06 6.93 -10.18
C GLY A 90 -4.25 8.08 -10.80
N LYS A 91 -2.91 8.05 -10.76
CA LYS A 91 -2.09 9.01 -11.53
C LYS A 91 -1.07 8.47 -12.52
N GLU A 92 -0.87 7.15 -12.61
CA GLU A 92 0.12 6.58 -13.55
C GLU A 92 -0.54 5.75 -14.66
N GLU A 93 -1.54 6.33 -15.34
CA GLU A 93 -2.09 5.70 -16.55
C GLU A 93 -1.43 6.16 -17.86
N LYS A 94 -0.42 7.04 -17.83
CA LYS A 94 0.06 7.65 -19.08
C LYS A 94 1.45 7.28 -19.58
N GLU A 95 2.37 6.73 -18.78
CA GLU A 95 3.73 6.49 -19.27
C GLU A 95 4.00 5.02 -19.63
N GLU A 96 3.68 4.04 -18.79
CA GLU A 96 4.07 2.63 -19.08
C GLU A 96 3.27 1.95 -20.21
N LYS A 97 2.10 2.49 -20.58
CA LYS A 97 1.36 2.00 -21.77
C LYS A 97 1.94 2.50 -23.09
N LYS A 98 2.82 3.51 -23.09
CA LYS A 98 3.50 3.97 -24.32
C LYS A 98 4.72 3.12 -24.64
N GLU A 99 5.58 2.84 -23.66
CA GLU A 99 6.82 2.08 -23.91
C GLU A 99 6.55 0.64 -24.37
N LYS A 100 5.57 -0.07 -23.79
CA LYS A 100 5.19 -1.43 -24.25
C LYS A 100 4.50 -1.47 -25.61
N LYS A 101 4.10 -0.32 -26.17
CA LYS A 101 3.48 -0.23 -27.50
C LYS A 101 4.53 0.10 -28.57
N GLU A 102 5.52 0.94 -28.24
CA GLU A 102 6.64 1.27 -29.14
C GLU A 102 7.56 0.06 -29.35
N GLU A 103 7.91 -0.71 -28.31
CA GLU A 103 8.72 -1.94 -28.47
C GLU A 103 8.03 -3.02 -29.32
N LYS A 104 6.68 -3.03 -29.38
CA LYS A 104 5.94 -4.00 -30.21
C LYS A 104 5.76 -3.55 -31.66
N GLU A 105 5.93 -2.27 -31.97
CA GLU A 105 5.90 -1.76 -33.34
C GLU A 105 7.27 -1.83 -34.03
N GLU A 106 8.38 -1.68 -33.30
CA GLU A 106 9.73 -1.83 -33.88
C GLU A 106 10.07 -3.29 -34.22
N VAL A 107 9.70 -4.26 -33.37
CA VAL A 107 9.99 -5.70 -33.61
C VAL A 107 9.16 -6.31 -34.75
N LYS A 108 8.15 -5.60 -35.28
CA LYS A 108 7.30 -6.10 -36.36
C LYS A 108 7.70 -5.59 -37.75
N ASN A 109 8.66 -4.65 -37.82
CA ASN A 109 9.13 -4.03 -39.06
C ASN A 109 10.56 -4.44 -39.47
N GLU A 110 11.18 -5.40 -38.77
CA GLU A 110 12.43 -6.08 -39.15
C GLU A 110 12.13 -7.53 -39.57
#